data_AF-A0A7R9DRS2-F1
#
_entry.id   AF-A0A7R9DRS2-F1
#
_cell.length_a   1.000
_cell.length_b   1.000
_cell.length_c   1.000
_cell.angle_alpha   90.00
_cell.angle_beta   90.00
_cell.angle_gamma   90.00
#
_symmetry.space_group_name_H-M   'P 1'
#
loop_
_entity.id
_entity.type
_entity.pdbx_description
1 polymer ?
#
loop_
_entity_poly.entity_id
_entity_poly.type
_entity_poly.pdbx_seq_one_letter_code
_entity_poly.pdbx_strand_id
1 'polypeptide(L)'
;MPIDTRRVQGPDNSKPYLLFAKKKDKSYKDILSDLVCNGKRRDGRRLDQQRRIYLKTGVVTQAKGSAYMELDKTKVICSVYDPREIPGKTDYSMNGELYCEFKFAPFSCVARRGHQHDTEEKELSLNLKRALEPAVCRVSCSCLP
;
A
#
# COMPACT_ATOMS: atom_id res chain seq x y z
N MET A 1 25.31 -8.84 8.61
CA MET A 1 24.67 -7.54 8.31
C MET A 1 24.91 -6.64 9.50
N PRO A 2 25.25 -5.36 9.33
CA PRO A 2 25.44 -4.46 10.47
C PRO A 2 24.16 -4.40 11.31
N ILE A 3 24.33 -4.47 12.62
CA ILE A 3 23.23 -4.46 13.60
C ILE A 3 22.63 -3.05 13.62
N ASP A 4 21.31 -2.93 13.45
CA ASP A 4 20.59 -1.66 13.53
C ASP A 4 20.55 -1.18 15.00
N THR A 5 21.45 -0.29 15.37
CA THR A 5 21.56 0.27 16.73
C THR A 5 20.47 1.31 17.05
N ARG A 6 19.68 1.75 16.06
CA ARG A 6 18.60 2.73 16.28
C ARG A 6 17.30 2.08 16.74
N ARG A 7 17.28 0.76 16.91
CA ARG A 7 16.08 -0.03 17.24
C ARG A 7 16.33 -1.02 18.35
N VAL A 8 15.23 -1.47 18.94
CA VAL A 8 15.23 -2.58 19.89
C VAL A 8 15.84 -3.81 19.20
N GLN A 9 16.86 -4.37 19.83
CA GLN A 9 17.55 -5.56 19.35
C GLN A 9 16.63 -6.77 19.58
N GLY A 10 16.04 -7.24 18.48
CA GLY A 10 15.29 -8.50 18.45
C GLY A 10 16.21 -9.69 18.17
N PRO A 11 15.65 -10.91 18.15
CA PRO A 11 16.40 -12.09 17.72
C PRO A 11 16.86 -11.95 16.26
N ASP A 12 18.04 -12.51 15.96
CA ASP A 12 18.65 -12.43 14.61
C ASP A 12 17.78 -13.05 13.52
N ASN A 13 17.00 -14.08 13.86
CA ASN A 13 16.14 -14.78 12.92
C ASN A 13 14.76 -15.03 13.52
N SER A 14 13.71 -14.78 12.74
CA SER A 14 12.34 -15.11 13.10
C SER A 14 11.67 -15.82 11.93
N LYS A 15 10.94 -16.90 12.24
CA LYS A 15 10.20 -17.69 11.25
C LYS A 15 8.71 -17.61 11.55
N PRO A 16 7.84 -17.37 10.56
CA PRO A 16 6.40 -17.34 10.80
C PRO A 16 5.90 -18.74 11.16
N TYR A 17 4.95 -18.83 12.09
CA TYR A 17 4.41 -20.11 12.56
C TYR A 17 3.77 -20.94 11.42
N LEU A 18 3.31 -20.27 10.36
CA LEU A 18 2.63 -20.87 9.21
C LEU A 18 3.49 -21.89 8.46
N LEU A 19 4.81 -21.84 8.62
CA LEU A 19 5.71 -22.86 8.08
C LEU A 19 5.49 -24.23 8.74
N PHE A 20 5.07 -24.25 9.99
CA PHE A 20 4.80 -25.45 10.77
C PHE A 20 3.31 -25.83 10.79
N ALA A 21 2.45 -25.00 10.19
CA ALA A 21 1.05 -25.34 10.03
C ALA A 21 0.91 -26.44 8.97
N LYS A 22 0.11 -27.48 9.26
CA LYS A 22 -0.20 -28.55 8.30
C LYS A 22 -0.83 -27.94 7.06
N LYS A 23 -0.10 -27.91 5.94
CA LYS A 23 -0.67 -27.53 4.65
C LYS A 23 -1.60 -28.64 4.19
N LYS A 24 -2.82 -28.27 3.78
CA LYS A 24 -3.69 -29.19 3.04
C LYS A 24 -3.27 -29.07 1.58
N ASP A 25 -2.56 -30.06 1.08
CA ASP A 25 -2.31 -30.18 -0.35
C ASP A 25 -3.66 -30.49 -1.02
N LYS A 26 -4.23 -29.48 -1.67
CA LYS A 26 -5.50 -29.61 -2.38
C LYS A 26 -5.20 -29.95 -3.82
N SER A 27 -5.95 -30.90 -4.38
CA SER A 27 -5.88 -31.16 -5.82
C SER A 27 -6.34 -29.92 -6.59
N TYR A 28 -5.85 -29.75 -7.82
CA TYR A 28 -6.23 -28.62 -8.68
C TYR A 28 -7.76 -28.49 -8.82
N LYS A 29 -8.46 -29.62 -8.95
CA LYS A 29 -9.93 -29.67 -9.01
C LYS A 29 -10.58 -29.12 -7.76
N ASP A 30 -10.01 -29.38 -6.58
CA ASP A 30 -10.51 -28.91 -5.29
C ASP A 30 -10.25 -27.40 -5.11
N ILE A 31 -9.14 -26.89 -5.63
CA ILE A 31 -8.85 -25.46 -5.62
C ILE A 31 -9.85 -24.71 -6.50
N LEU A 32 -10.16 -25.24 -7.68
CA LEU A 32 -11.15 -24.65 -8.58
C LEU A 32 -12.55 -24.62 -7.97
N SER A 33 -12.99 -25.72 -7.36
CA SER A 33 -14.31 -25.80 -6.70
C SER A 33 -14.40 -24.87 -5.50
N ASP A 34 -13.30 -24.68 -4.75
CA ASP A 34 -13.22 -23.69 -3.69
C ASP A 34 -13.36 -22.26 -4.24
N LEU A 35 -12.69 -21.93 -5.36
CA LEU A 35 -12.67 -20.56 -5.90
C LEU A 35 -14.06 -20.06 -6.29
N VAL A 36 -14.82 -20.91 -6.98
CA VAL A 36 -16.19 -20.62 -7.41
C VAL A 36 -17.05 -21.86 -7.21
N CYS A 37 -18.02 -21.76 -6.31
CA CYS A 37 -19.00 -22.81 -6.06
C CYS A 37 -20.40 -22.26 -6.40
N ASN A 38 -21.13 -22.95 -7.28
CA ASN A 38 -22.50 -22.58 -7.67
C ASN A 38 -22.64 -21.12 -8.15
N GLY A 39 -21.67 -20.63 -8.92
CA GLY A 39 -21.66 -19.26 -9.46
C GLY A 39 -21.38 -18.16 -8.42
N LYS A 40 -21.05 -18.53 -7.18
CA LYS A 40 -20.62 -17.61 -6.12
C LYS A 40 -19.14 -17.77 -5.84
N ARG A 41 -18.49 -16.67 -5.49
CA ARG A 41 -17.07 -16.63 -5.12
C ARG A 41 -16.86 -17.22 -3.72
N ARG A 42 -15.61 -17.51 -3.34
CA ARG A 42 -15.20 -17.95 -1.97
C ARG A 42 -15.83 -17.17 -0.82
N ASP A 43 -16.03 -15.89 -1.04
CA ASP A 43 -16.54 -14.92 -0.09
C ASP A 43 -18.08 -14.78 -0.14
N GLY A 44 -18.78 -15.68 -0.83
CA GLY A 44 -20.24 -15.75 -0.90
C GLY A 44 -20.90 -14.74 -1.83
N ARG A 45 -20.11 -13.84 -2.42
CA ARG A 45 -20.55 -12.77 -3.32
C ARG A 45 -20.77 -13.29 -4.74
N ARG A 46 -21.67 -12.63 -5.49
CA ARG A 46 -21.82 -12.88 -6.93
C ARG A 46 -20.59 -12.41 -7.70
N LEU A 47 -20.44 -12.86 -8.95
CA LEU A 47 -19.28 -12.51 -9.79
C LEU A 47 -19.23 -11.01 -10.14
N ASP A 48 -20.39 -10.38 -10.28
CA ASP A 48 -20.62 -8.96 -10.56
C ASP A 48 -20.60 -8.08 -9.30
N GLN A 49 -20.65 -8.66 -8.11
CA GLN A 49 -20.80 -7.92 -6.87
C GLN A 49 -19.45 -7.43 -6.30
N GLN A 50 -19.34 -6.11 -6.10
CA GLN A 50 -18.17 -5.48 -5.49
C GLN A 50 -18.06 -5.76 -3.97
N ARG A 51 -16.87 -5.56 -3.39
CA ARG A 51 -16.67 -5.60 -1.93
C ARG A 51 -17.32 -4.37 -1.31
N ARG A 52 -17.76 -4.47 -0.04
CA ARG A 52 -18.23 -3.32 0.71
C ARG A 52 -17.09 -2.32 0.86
N ILE A 53 -17.37 -1.05 0.57
CA ILE A 53 -16.40 0.05 0.61
C ILE A 53 -16.79 0.97 1.76
N TYR A 54 -15.82 1.32 2.60
CA TYR A 54 -15.94 2.39 3.56
C TYR A 54 -14.84 3.42 3.29
N LEU A 55 -15.21 4.69 3.19
CA LEU A 55 -14.28 5.78 2.90
C LEU A 55 -14.53 6.93 3.86
N LYS A 56 -13.45 7.45 4.44
CA LYS A 56 -13.48 8.61 5.32
C LYS A 56 -12.31 9.53 5.00
N THR A 57 -12.59 10.80 4.72
CA THR A 57 -11.57 11.83 4.52
C THR A 57 -11.25 12.53 5.85
N GLY A 58 -10.07 13.16 5.95
CA GLY A 58 -9.66 13.96 7.12
C GLY A 58 -9.37 13.14 8.37
N VAL A 59 -8.82 11.92 8.22
CA VAL A 59 -8.51 11.02 9.35
C VAL A 59 -7.21 11.39 10.07
N VAL A 60 -6.21 11.85 9.33
CA VAL A 60 -4.92 12.31 9.86
C VAL A 60 -4.97 13.84 9.97
N THR A 61 -4.85 14.34 11.20
CA THR A 61 -4.94 15.78 11.50
C THR A 61 -3.67 16.56 11.16
N GLN A 62 -2.51 15.91 11.17
CA GLN A 62 -1.22 16.53 10.86
C GLN A 62 -0.97 16.73 9.36
N ALA A 63 -1.71 16.01 8.52
CA ALA A 63 -1.58 16.10 7.07
C ALA A 63 -2.60 17.08 6.51
N LYS A 64 -2.24 17.81 5.46
CA LYS A 64 -3.14 18.75 4.79
C LYS A 64 -4.37 18.05 4.22
N GLY A 65 -4.14 16.89 3.61
CA GLY A 65 -5.17 16.00 3.13
C GLY A 65 -4.92 14.59 3.65
N SER A 66 -5.98 13.88 4.00
CA SER A 66 -5.87 12.47 4.34
C SER A 66 -7.14 11.72 4.00
N ALA A 67 -7.00 10.43 3.72
CA ALA A 67 -8.11 9.55 3.42
C ALA A 67 -7.86 8.16 4.01
N TYR A 68 -8.91 7.60 4.60
CA TYR A 68 -8.99 6.20 5.01
C TYR A 68 -9.96 5.48 4.09
N MET A 69 -9.53 4.32 3.60
CA MET A 69 -10.35 3.44 2.79
C MET A 69 -10.29 2.01 3.33
N GLU A 70 -11.44 1.38 3.40
CA GLU A 70 -11.60 -0.01 3.78
C GLU A 70 -12.40 -0.76 2.71
N LEU A 71 -11.85 -1.90 2.30
CA LEU A 71 -12.42 -2.85 1.36
C LEU A 71 -12.36 -4.23 2.00
N ASP A 72 -13.38 -4.55 2.80
CA ASP A 72 -13.44 -5.78 3.60
C ASP A 72 -12.19 -5.92 4.52
N LYS A 73 -11.29 -6.86 4.26
CA LYS A 73 -10.05 -7.03 5.05
C LYS A 73 -8.93 -6.08 4.68
N THR A 74 -9.07 -5.33 3.59
CA THR A 74 -8.03 -4.39 3.13
C THR A 74 -8.30 -3.01 3.69
N LYS A 75 -7.36 -2.49 4.50
CA LYS A 75 -7.44 -1.16 5.12
C LYS A 75 -6.23 -0.35 4.68
N VAL A 76 -6.46 0.86 4.19
CA VAL A 76 -5.41 1.75 3.67
C VAL A 76 -5.63 3.14 4.22
N ILE A 77 -4.55 3.79 4.65
CA ILE A 77 -4.51 5.21 5.02
C ILE A 77 -3.58 5.90 4.04
N CYS A 78 -4.02 7.04 3.49
CA CYS A 78 -3.24 7.92 2.65
C CYS A 78 -3.17 9.30 3.32
N SER A 79 -2.00 9.92 3.27
CA SER A 79 -1.77 11.29 3.71
C SER A 79 -1.03 12.07 2.62
N VAL A 80 -1.44 13.32 2.43
CA VAL A 80 -0.86 14.28 1.49
C VAL A 80 -0.40 15.49 2.27
N TYR A 81 0.84 15.88 2.02
CA TYR A 81 1.47 17.05 2.62
C TYR A 81 1.53 18.18 1.60
N ASP A 82 1.61 19.40 2.10
CA ASP A 82 1.68 20.60 1.28
C ASP A 82 2.88 20.56 0.30
N PRO A 83 2.80 21.28 -0.83
CA PRO A 83 3.93 21.46 -1.72
C PRO A 83 5.13 22.01 -0.93
N ARG A 84 6.23 21.25 -0.93
CA ARG A 84 7.46 21.60 -0.23
C ARG A 84 8.62 21.66 -1.22
N GLU A 85 9.61 22.48 -0.87
CA GLU A 85 10.85 22.52 -1.63
C GLU A 85 11.55 21.15 -1.60
N ILE A 86 12.14 20.77 -2.73
CA ILE A 86 12.83 19.49 -2.87
C ILE A 86 14.23 19.65 -2.24
N PRO A 87 14.52 18.98 -1.11
CA PRO A 87 15.79 19.16 -0.43
C PRO A 87 16.95 18.69 -1.32
N GLY A 88 17.97 19.54 -1.49
CA GLY A 88 19.19 19.20 -2.21
C GLY A 88 19.07 19.23 -3.74
N LYS A 89 17.97 19.75 -4.30
CA LYS A 89 17.81 19.93 -5.75
C LYS A 89 17.91 21.42 -6.10
N THR A 90 18.99 21.81 -6.76
CA THR A 90 19.21 23.18 -7.27
C THR A 90 18.68 23.38 -8.68
N ASP A 91 18.26 22.28 -9.34
CA ASP A 91 17.80 22.31 -10.72
C ASP A 91 16.39 22.89 -10.80
N TYR A 92 16.26 23.91 -11.63
CA TYR A 92 14.96 24.52 -11.91
C TYR A 92 14.11 23.61 -12.81
N SER A 93 12.88 23.35 -12.38
CA SER A 93 11.88 22.68 -13.22
C SER A 93 10.57 23.46 -13.18
N MET A 94 9.97 23.67 -14.35
CA MET A 94 8.65 24.28 -14.48
C MET A 94 7.54 23.39 -13.88
N ASN A 95 7.79 22.09 -13.77
CA ASN A 95 6.83 21.12 -13.27
C ASN A 95 7.20 20.71 -11.85
N GLY A 96 6.23 20.78 -10.93
CA GLY A 96 6.37 20.19 -9.60
C GLY A 96 6.60 18.68 -9.68
N GLU A 97 7.24 18.08 -8.69
CA GLU A 97 7.48 16.64 -8.64
C GLU A 97 6.65 15.98 -7.53
N LEU A 98 6.02 14.85 -7.85
CA LEU A 98 5.28 14.05 -6.87
C LEU A 98 6.21 13.02 -6.23
N TYR A 99 6.24 13.02 -4.90
CA TYR A 99 6.88 11.99 -4.12
C TYR A 99 5.80 11.08 -3.52
N CYS A 100 5.76 9.83 -3.96
CA CYS A 100 4.83 8.83 -3.46
C CYS A 100 5.60 7.75 -2.71
N GLU A 101 5.20 7.48 -1.48
CA GLU A 101 5.77 6.41 -0.66
C GLU A 101 4.65 5.42 -0.33
N PHE A 102 4.89 4.15 -0.65
CA PHE A 102 4.03 3.05 -0.29
C PHE A 102 4.73 2.17 0.73
N LYS A 103 4.08 1.94 1.88
CA LYS A 103 4.62 1.12 2.96
C LYS A 103 3.56 0.19 3.52
N PHE A 104 3.89 -1.09 3.63
CA PHE A 104 3.09 -2.03 4.40
C PHE A 104 3.40 -1.89 5.89
N ALA A 105 2.36 -1.92 6.71
CA ALA A 105 2.56 -2.06 8.15
C ALA A 105 3.19 -3.43 8.44
N PRO A 106 4.12 -3.56 9.41
CA PRO A 106 4.79 -4.84 9.69
C PRO A 106 3.83 -6.00 9.96
N PHE A 107 2.62 -5.72 10.45
CA PHE A 107 1.58 -6.69 10.80
C PHE A 107 0.50 -6.87 9.73
N SER A 108 0.53 -6.15 8.60
CA SER A 108 -0.56 -6.22 7.61
C SER A 108 -0.53 -7.49 6.77
N CYS A 109 0.64 -8.10 6.61
CA CYS A 109 0.84 -9.29 5.79
C CYS A 109 0.88 -10.56 6.64
N VAL A 110 0.65 -11.69 5.97
CA VAL A 110 0.69 -13.04 6.55
C VAL A 110 2.05 -13.35 7.17
N ALA A 111 3.13 -12.91 6.52
CA ALA A 111 4.47 -12.86 7.10
C ALA A 111 4.77 -11.44 7.53
N ARG A 112 5.38 -11.30 8.71
CA ARG A 112 5.80 -10.00 9.24
C ARG A 112 6.85 -9.39 8.30
N ARG A 113 6.60 -8.17 7.83
CA ARG A 113 7.54 -7.44 6.97
C ARG A 113 8.54 -6.64 7.81
N GLY A 114 9.71 -6.41 7.22
CA GLY A 114 10.73 -5.54 7.79
C GLY A 114 10.29 -4.08 7.78
N HIS A 115 10.95 -3.27 8.61
CA HIS A 115 10.75 -1.82 8.53
C HIS A 115 11.32 -1.24 7.24
N GLN A 116 12.47 -1.75 6.77
CA GLN A 116 13.10 -1.29 5.54
C GLN A 116 12.17 -1.51 4.35
N HIS A 117 12.29 -0.66 3.33
CA HIS A 117 11.44 -0.79 2.14
C HIS A 117 11.78 -2.06 1.37
N ASP A 118 10.75 -2.90 1.19
CA ASP A 118 10.86 -4.07 0.34
C ASP A 118 10.93 -3.65 -1.14
N THR A 119 11.42 -4.56 -2.00
CA THR A 119 11.44 -4.33 -3.46
C THR A 119 10.05 -4.09 -4.02
N GLU A 120 9.06 -4.86 -3.57
CA GLU A 120 7.65 -4.71 -3.94
C GLU A 120 7.08 -3.34 -3.55
N GLU A 121 7.44 -2.83 -2.37
CA GLU A 121 6.98 -1.51 -1.91
C GLU A 121 7.53 -0.37 -2.78
N LYS A 122 8.79 -0.49 -3.21
CA LYS A 122 9.41 0.47 -4.13
C LYS A 122 8.73 0.45 -5.50
N GLU A 123 8.41 -0.74 -6.01
CA GLU A 123 7.70 -0.90 -7.28
C GLU A 123 6.29 -0.28 -7.21
N LEU A 124 5.53 -0.59 -6.15
CA LEU A 124 4.20 -0.01 -5.92
C LEU A 124 4.26 1.52 -5.79
N SER A 125 5.27 2.05 -5.11
CA SER A 125 5.49 3.50 -4.98
C SER A 125 5.70 4.16 -6.35
N LEU A 126 6.51 3.54 -7.21
CA LEU A 126 6.75 4.04 -8.57
C LEU A 126 5.49 3.97 -9.44
N ASN A 127 4.72 2.89 -9.33
CA ASN A 127 3.46 2.72 -10.05
C ASN A 127 2.42 3.75 -9.60
N LEU A 128 2.33 4.03 -8.30
CA LEU A 128 1.47 5.10 -7.77
C LEU A 128 1.87 6.47 -8.27
N LYS A 129 3.18 6.79 -8.27
CA LYS A 129 3.68 8.05 -8.84
C LYS A 129 3.21 8.17 -10.29
N ARG A 130 3.53 7.20 -11.15
CA ARG A 130 3.15 7.20 -12.57
C ARG A 130 1.63 7.34 -12.80
N ALA A 131 0.82 6.72 -11.97
CA ALA A 131 -0.64 6.79 -12.08
C ALA A 131 -1.19 8.17 -11.68
N LEU A 132 -0.56 8.86 -10.72
CA LEU A 132 -0.99 10.16 -10.22
C LEU A 132 -0.44 11.33 -11.03
N GLU A 133 0.73 11.18 -11.65
CA GLU A 133 1.35 12.21 -12.49
C GLU A 133 0.42 12.84 -13.55
N PRO A 134 -0.41 12.09 -14.31
CA PRO A 134 -1.33 12.69 -15.27
C PRO A 134 -2.59 13.28 -14.63
N ALA A 135 -2.96 12.85 -13.42
CA ALA A 135 -4.18 13.30 -12.75
C ALA A 135 -3.98 14.63 -12.00
N VAL A 136 -2.77 14.91 -11.54
CA VAL A 136 -2.44 16.11 -10.77
C VAL A 136 -1.89 17.20 -11.70
N CYS A 137 -2.43 18.42 -11.60
CA CYS A 137 -1.86 19.57 -12.29
C CYS A 137 -0.53 19.96 -11.62
N ARG A 138 0.59 19.71 -12.29
CA ARG A 138 1.95 19.93 -11.77
C ARG A 138 2.58 21.23 -12.26
N VAL A 139 1.95 21.91 -13.21
CA VAL A 139 2.44 23.19 -13.73
C VAL A 139 1.98 24.27 -12.78
N SER A 140 2.83 25.29 -12.57
CA SER A 140 2.36 26.52 -11.95
C SER A 140 1.20 27.07 -12.79
N CYS A 141 -0.03 26.92 -12.29
CA CYS A 141 -1.14 27.71 -12.77
C CYS A 141 -0.84 29.15 -12.36
N SER A 142 -0.08 29.86 -13.19
CA SER A 142 -0.28 31.28 -13.35
C SER A 142 -1.71 31.42 -13.87
N CYS A 143 -2.67 31.47 -12.95
CA CYS A 143 -3.99 31.94 -13.30
C CYS A 143 -3.76 33.30 -13.96
N LEU A 144 -4.10 33.37 -15.25
CA LEU A 144 -4.22 34.62 -15.99
C LEU A 144 -5.08 35.59 -15.17
N PRO A 145 -4.84 36.91 -15.31
CA PRO A 145 -5.54 37.96 -14.56
C PRO A 145 -7.07 37.87 -14.66
#